data_AF-A0A816EH65-F1
#
_entry.id   AF-A0A816EH65-F1
#
_cell.length_a   1.000
_cell.length_b   1.000
_cell.length_c   1.000
_cell.angle_alpha   90.00
_cell.angle_beta   90.00
_cell.angle_gamma   90.00
#
_symmetry.space_group_name_H-M   'P 1'
#
loop_
_entity.id
_entity.type
_entity.pdbx_description
1 polymer ?
#
loop_
_entity_poly.entity_id
_entity_poly.type
_entity_poly.pdbx_seq_one_letter_code
_entity_poly.pdbx_strand_id
1 'polypeptide(L)'
;IAESQRLVSDKIPTAQLQNEYASDDKIAELMKTYKYIRRMRGDGNGFYRAFAFGYLEKNLNNKKELERFRQLTYDLKDQLVKLGYLDFTLEDVHDVVIEMIDNISKEGNEQSLIENFCSPSYSDYFVAYLR
;
A
#
# COMPACT_ATOMS: atom_id res chain seq x y z
N ILE A 1 6.85 6.96 -19.33
CA ILE A 1 7.20 7.81 -18.15
C ILE A 1 6.73 7.16 -16.85
N ALA A 2 5.46 6.74 -16.71
CA ALA A 2 4.98 6.06 -15.49
C ALA A 2 5.50 4.61 -15.34
N GLU A 3 5.63 3.85 -16.43
CA GLU A 3 6.07 2.43 -16.39
C GLU A 3 7.52 2.26 -15.90
N SER A 4 8.39 3.25 -16.11
CA SER A 4 9.78 3.23 -15.65
C SER A 4 9.94 3.54 -14.16
N GLN A 5 8.92 4.10 -13.50
CA GLN A 5 8.96 4.40 -12.07
C GLN A 5 8.50 3.17 -11.27
N ARG A 6 9.16 2.80 -10.16
CA ARG A 6 8.67 1.75 -9.26
C ARG A 6 7.26 2.11 -8.75
N LEU A 7 6.42 1.10 -8.50
CA LEU A 7 5.07 1.28 -7.95
C LEU A 7 5.10 2.02 -6.61
N VAL A 8 6.08 1.65 -5.79
CA VAL A 8 6.38 2.24 -4.49
C VAL A 8 7.89 2.49 -4.44
N SER A 9 8.31 3.72 -4.13
CA SER A 9 9.73 4.05 -4.00
C SER A 9 10.30 3.58 -2.67
N ASP A 10 11.63 3.64 -2.53
CA ASP A 10 12.27 3.60 -1.22
C ASP A 10 11.95 4.88 -0.42
N LYS A 11 12.20 4.83 0.89
CA LYS A 11 12.01 5.96 1.80
C LYS A 11 13.15 6.96 1.57
N ILE A 12 12.82 8.16 1.14
CA ILE A 12 13.81 9.22 0.86
C ILE A 12 13.68 10.37 1.87
N PRO A 13 14.78 11.05 2.24
CA PRO A 13 14.70 12.25 3.07
C PRO A 13 13.85 13.33 2.40
N THR A 14 12.95 13.96 3.16
CA THR A 14 12.09 15.05 2.63
C THR A 14 12.93 16.22 2.10
N ALA A 15 14.16 16.40 2.59
CA ALA A 15 15.10 17.38 2.07
C ALA A 15 15.39 17.23 0.56
N GLN A 16 15.27 16.02 0.00
CA GLN A 16 15.44 15.82 -1.45
C GLN A 16 14.40 16.57 -2.28
N LEU A 17 13.23 16.89 -1.71
CA LEU A 17 12.19 17.67 -2.39
C LEU A 17 12.65 19.10 -2.74
N GLN A 18 13.63 19.65 -2.01
CA GLN A 18 14.16 20.98 -2.30
C GLN A 18 14.85 21.06 -3.66
N ASN A 19 15.38 19.94 -4.16
CA ASN A 19 16.01 19.88 -5.49
C ASN A 19 14.96 19.95 -6.61
N GLU A 20 13.74 19.49 -6.35
CA GLU A 20 12.64 19.46 -7.33
C GLU A 20 11.78 20.72 -7.29
N TYR A 21 11.65 21.33 -6.11
CA TYR A 21 10.77 22.46 -5.83
C TYR A 21 11.55 23.59 -5.16
N ALA A 22 12.64 24.01 -5.80
CA ALA A 22 13.48 25.08 -5.30
C ALA A 22 12.63 26.35 -5.05
N SER A 23 12.74 26.92 -3.85
CA SER A 23 12.06 28.15 -3.42
C SER A 23 10.56 28.04 -3.11
N ASP A 24 10.01 26.84 -2.87
CA ASP A 24 8.64 26.69 -2.33
C ASP A 24 8.66 26.63 -0.79
N ASP A 25 8.12 27.66 -0.15
CA ASP A 25 8.03 27.77 1.32
C ASP A 25 7.22 26.61 1.95
N LYS A 26 6.31 25.98 1.20
CA LYS A 26 5.55 24.81 1.68
C LYS A 26 6.45 23.61 1.89
N ILE A 27 7.49 23.44 1.07
CA ILE A 27 8.46 22.35 1.24
C ILE A 27 9.29 22.59 2.49
N ALA A 28 9.70 23.83 2.74
CA ALA A 28 10.39 24.20 3.96
C ALA A 28 9.55 23.95 5.22
N GLU A 29 8.23 24.18 5.15
CA GLU A 29 7.30 23.86 6.23
C GLU A 29 7.12 22.34 6.41
N LEU A 30 6.91 21.59 5.31
CA LEU A 30 6.74 20.14 5.34
C LEU A 30 7.94 19.42 5.99
N MET A 31 9.16 19.87 5.68
CA MET A 31 10.40 19.33 6.24
C MET A 31 10.53 19.51 7.76
N LYS A 32 9.84 20.48 8.37
CA LYS A 32 9.84 20.66 9.83
C LYS A 32 9.09 19.53 10.53
N THR A 33 8.07 18.98 9.89
CA THR A 33 7.19 17.95 10.46
C THR A 33 7.55 16.54 10.00
N TYR A 34 7.90 16.37 8.71
CA TYR A 34 8.12 15.05 8.11
C TYR A 34 9.56 14.88 7.66
N LYS A 35 10.26 13.91 8.25
CA LYS A 35 11.68 13.62 7.95
C LYS A 35 11.87 12.84 6.64
N TYR A 36 10.88 12.03 6.28
CA TYR A 36 10.94 11.15 5.12
C TYR A 36 9.66 11.22 4.30
N ILE A 37 9.79 10.91 3.02
CA ILE A 37 8.68 10.72 2.09
C ILE A 37 8.91 9.44 1.29
N ARG A 38 7.80 8.83 0.85
CA ARG A 38 7.78 7.73 -0.10
C ARG A 38 6.87 8.10 -1.26
N ARG A 39 7.33 7.88 -2.49
CA ARG A 39 6.58 8.20 -3.70
C ARG A 39 5.84 6.97 -4.20
N MET A 40 4.63 7.19 -4.69
CA MET A 40 3.87 6.20 -5.45
C MET A 40 3.99 6.50 -6.94
N ARG A 41 3.85 5.49 -7.79
CA ARG A 41 3.70 5.68 -9.23
C ARG A 41 2.45 6.51 -9.52
N GLY A 42 2.58 7.47 -10.44
CA GLY A 42 1.46 8.30 -10.92
C GLY A 42 0.60 7.59 -11.96
N ASP A 43 -0.02 6.46 -11.60
CA ASP A 43 -0.82 5.59 -12.48
C ASP A 43 -2.34 5.68 -12.23
N GLY A 44 -2.79 6.65 -11.44
CA GLY A 44 -4.19 6.79 -11.01
C GLY A 44 -4.58 5.89 -9.82
N ASN A 45 -3.68 5.00 -9.36
CA ASN A 45 -3.88 4.12 -8.21
C ASN A 45 -3.12 4.61 -6.96
N GLY A 46 -2.34 5.69 -7.09
CA GLY A 46 -1.42 6.16 -6.05
C GLY A 46 -2.03 6.42 -4.67
N PHE A 47 -3.29 6.88 -4.59
CA PHE A 47 -3.98 7.07 -3.30
C PHE A 47 -4.17 5.73 -2.56
N TYR A 48 -4.85 4.78 -3.21
CA TYR A 48 -5.12 3.46 -2.64
C TYR A 48 -3.82 2.72 -2.30
N ARG A 49 -2.82 2.83 -3.20
CA ARG A 49 -1.50 2.23 -2.99
C ARG A 49 -0.77 2.84 -1.79
N ALA A 50 -0.80 4.17 -1.65
CA ALA A 50 -0.21 4.85 -0.48
C ALA A 50 -0.91 4.49 0.83
N PHE A 51 -2.24 4.44 0.81
CA PHE A 51 -3.03 4.08 1.98
C PHE A 51 -2.73 2.66 2.45
N ALA A 52 -2.81 1.69 1.53
CA ALA A 52 -2.53 0.28 1.80
C ALA A 52 -1.10 0.09 2.35
N PHE A 53 -0.10 0.65 1.67
CA PHE A 53 1.29 0.55 2.09
C PHE A 53 1.51 1.16 3.47
N GLY A 54 1.02 2.39 3.70
CA GLY A 54 1.20 3.08 4.99
C GLY A 54 0.48 2.38 6.15
N TYR A 55 -0.70 1.81 5.90
CA TYR A 55 -1.43 1.03 6.91
C TYR A 55 -0.67 -0.24 7.31
N LEU A 56 -0.14 -0.98 6.33
CA LEU A 56 0.61 -2.21 6.59
C LEU A 56 1.99 -1.91 7.18
N GLU A 57 2.69 -0.87 6.70
CA GLU A 57 3.99 -0.42 7.26
C GLU A 57 3.85 -0.07 8.75
N LYS A 58 2.79 0.64 9.13
CA LYS A 58 2.50 1.00 10.54
C LYS A 58 2.26 -0.24 11.42
N ASN A 59 1.78 -1.33 10.85
CA ASN A 59 1.36 -2.53 11.58
C ASN A 59 2.26 -3.75 11.34
N LEU A 60 3.43 -3.60 10.71
CA LEU A 60 4.37 -4.70 10.39
C LEU A 60 4.62 -5.66 11.56
N ASN A 61 4.77 -5.12 12.77
CA ASN A 61 5.05 -5.88 13.98
C ASN A 61 3.82 -6.10 14.88
N ASN A 62 2.65 -5.63 14.45
CA ASN A 62 1.40 -5.73 15.21
C ASN A 62 0.58 -6.92 14.72
N LYS A 63 1.00 -8.13 15.10
CA LYS A 63 0.34 -9.39 14.67
C LYS A 63 -1.15 -9.43 14.97
N LYS A 64 -1.58 -8.85 16.10
CA LYS A 64 -3.00 -8.77 16.46
C LYS A 64 -3.80 -7.95 15.45
N GLU A 65 -3.24 -6.82 15.00
CA GLU A 65 -3.91 -5.97 14.03
C GLU A 65 -3.88 -6.55 12.63
N LEU A 66 -2.79 -7.21 12.24
CA LEU A 66 -2.72 -7.93 10.96
C LEU A 66 -3.73 -9.09 10.92
N GLU A 67 -3.88 -9.85 12.01
CA GLU A 67 -4.90 -10.90 12.12
C GLU A 67 -6.32 -10.32 12.07
N ARG A 68 -6.56 -9.20 12.78
CA ARG A 68 -7.85 -8.49 12.72
C ARG A 68 -8.18 -8.05 11.30
N PHE A 69 -7.19 -7.50 10.59
CA PHE A 69 -7.36 -7.06 9.20
C PHE A 69 -7.60 -8.23 8.25
N ARG A 70 -6.86 -9.34 8.44
CA ARG A 70 -7.07 -10.60 7.73
C ARG A 70 -8.51 -11.11 7.86
N GLN A 71 -9.03 -11.17 9.09
CA GLN A 71 -10.41 -11.61 9.34
C GLN A 71 -11.44 -10.65 8.69
N LEU A 72 -11.21 -9.35 8.74
CA LEU A 72 -12.08 -8.38 8.07
C LEU A 72 -12.11 -8.59 6.55
N THR A 73 -10.96 -8.91 5.94
CA THR A 73 -10.89 -9.22 4.51
C THR A 73 -11.71 -10.45 4.16
N TYR A 74 -11.64 -11.51 4.99
CA TYR A 74 -12.51 -12.69 4.85
C TYR A 74 -13.99 -12.33 4.94
N ASP A 75 -14.38 -11.61 5.99
CA ASP A 75 -15.79 -11.27 6.22
C ASP A 75 -16.34 -10.33 5.14
N LEU A 76 -15.50 -9.47 4.55
CA LEU A 76 -15.88 -8.54 3.50
C LEU A 76 -16.29 -9.26 2.21
N LYS A 77 -15.61 -10.36 1.84
CA LYS A 77 -15.98 -11.16 0.66
C LYS A 77 -17.44 -11.61 0.75
N ASP A 78 -17.81 -12.22 1.87
CA ASP A 78 -19.19 -12.70 2.11
C ASP A 78 -20.21 -11.56 2.10
N GLN A 79 -19.84 -10.38 2.59
CA GLN A 79 -20.69 -9.19 2.56
C GLN A 79 -20.92 -8.68 1.14
N LEU A 80 -19.86 -8.61 0.32
CA LEU A 80 -19.96 -8.18 -1.07
C LEU A 80 -20.82 -9.14 -1.91
N VAL A 81 -20.67 -10.46 -1.70
CA VAL A 81 -21.53 -11.46 -2.36
C VAL A 81 -23.00 -11.25 -2.00
N LYS A 82 -23.32 -10.99 -0.72
CA LYS A 82 -24.69 -10.67 -0.28
C LYS A 82 -25.24 -9.37 -0.89
N LEU A 83 -24.37 -8.44 -1.26
CA LEU A 83 -24.73 -7.19 -1.94
C LEU A 83 -24.86 -7.35 -3.47
N GLY A 84 -24.64 -8.56 -4.00
CA GLY A 84 -24.85 -8.88 -5.42
C GLY A 84 -23.59 -8.88 -6.27
N TYR A 85 -22.40 -8.79 -5.67
CA TYR A 85 -21.15 -9.04 -6.40
C TYR A 85 -21.03 -10.54 -6.72
N LEU A 86 -20.46 -10.85 -7.89
CA LEU A 86 -20.27 -12.23 -8.32
C LEU A 86 -19.08 -12.84 -7.57
N ASP A 87 -19.31 -13.95 -6.87
CA ASP A 87 -18.32 -14.61 -6.02
C ASP A 87 -16.99 -14.91 -6.75
N PHE A 88 -17.07 -15.52 -7.93
CA PHE A 88 -15.90 -15.87 -8.75
C PHE A 88 -15.08 -14.65 -9.21
N THR A 89 -15.65 -13.45 -9.21
CA THR A 89 -14.91 -12.22 -9.57
C THR A 89 -14.14 -11.62 -8.40
N LEU A 90 -14.47 -12.03 -7.17
CA LEU A 90 -13.85 -11.56 -5.94
C LEU A 90 -12.78 -12.51 -5.41
N GLU A 91 -12.83 -13.79 -5.79
CA GLU A 91 -11.90 -14.83 -5.32
C GLU A 91 -10.44 -14.44 -5.52
N ASP A 92 -10.05 -14.09 -6.75
CA ASP A 92 -8.66 -13.72 -7.06
C ASP A 92 -8.18 -12.51 -6.25
N VAL A 93 -9.02 -11.48 -6.11
CA VAL A 93 -8.70 -10.27 -5.34
C VAL A 93 -8.53 -10.62 -3.86
N HIS A 94 -9.46 -11.39 -3.32
CA HIS A 94 -9.47 -11.79 -1.92
C HIS A 94 -8.24 -12.62 -1.57
N ASP A 95 -7.95 -13.66 -2.37
CA ASP A 95 -6.87 -14.59 -2.09
C ASP A 95 -5.50 -13.91 -2.15
N VAL A 96 -5.29 -13.03 -3.12
CA VAL A 96 -4.05 -12.24 -3.23
C VAL A 96 -3.87 -11.29 -2.04
N VAL A 97 -4.94 -10.66 -1.55
CA VAL A 97 -4.87 -9.77 -0.38
C VAL A 97 -4.57 -10.55 0.89
N ILE A 98 -5.20 -11.71 1.10
CA ILE A 98 -4.91 -12.58 2.25
C ILE A 98 -3.46 -13.06 2.22
N GLU A 99 -2.99 -13.55 1.06
CA GLU A 99 -1.60 -13.99 0.89
C GLU A 99 -0.62 -12.87 1.21
N MET A 100 -0.90 -11.64 0.76
CA MET A 100 -0.07 -10.48 1.06
C MET A 100 -0.02 -10.17 2.56
N ILE A 101 -1.16 -10.22 3.26
CA ILE A 101 -1.22 -10.02 4.72
C ILE A 101 -0.43 -11.12 5.45
N ASP A 102 -0.55 -12.36 5.01
CA ASP A 102 0.14 -13.51 5.61
C ASP A 102 1.66 -13.41 5.42
N ASN A 103 2.13 -13.02 4.22
CA ASN A 103 3.53 -12.77 3.94
C ASN A 103 4.10 -11.65 4.83
N ILE A 104 3.36 -10.55 4.96
CA ILE A 104 3.76 -9.42 5.82
C ILE A 104 3.83 -9.83 7.29
N SER A 105 2.83 -10.58 7.78
CA SER A 105 2.78 -11.06 9.16
C SER A 105 3.93 -12.03 9.49
N LYS A 106 4.36 -12.83 8.51
CA LYS A 106 5.47 -13.77 8.62
C LYS A 106 6.83 -13.08 8.59
N GLU A 107 7.05 -12.19 7.63
CA GLU A 107 8.36 -11.58 7.38
C GLU A 107 8.64 -10.34 8.26
N GLY A 108 7.59 -9.58 8.59
CA GLY A 108 7.63 -8.51 9.60
C GLY A 108 8.62 -7.36 9.32
N ASN A 109 9.05 -7.17 8.07
CA ASN A 109 10.05 -6.17 7.72
C ASN A 109 9.63 -5.31 6.51
N GLU A 110 10.22 -4.12 6.44
CA GLU A 110 9.88 -3.09 5.44
C GLU A 110 10.28 -3.50 4.02
N GLN A 111 11.40 -4.23 3.85
CA GLN A 111 11.92 -4.63 2.55
C GLN A 111 10.96 -5.58 1.85
N SER A 112 10.52 -6.61 2.56
CA SER A 112 9.47 -7.53 2.16
C SER A 112 8.18 -6.84 1.74
N LEU A 113 7.74 -5.83 2.50
CA LEU A 113 6.55 -5.05 2.17
C LEU A 113 6.74 -4.30 0.84
N ILE A 114 7.90 -3.67 0.63
CA ILE A 114 8.23 -2.98 -0.62
C ILE A 114 8.23 -3.95 -1.80
N GLU A 115 8.77 -5.16 -1.64
CA GLU A 115 8.81 -6.18 -2.69
C GLU A 115 7.41 -6.62 -3.10
N ASN A 116 6.54 -6.91 -2.13
CA ASN A 116 5.13 -7.24 -2.40
C ASN A 116 4.43 -6.08 -3.13
N PHE A 117 4.58 -4.83 -2.67
CA PHE A 117 3.95 -3.67 -3.32
C PHE A 117 4.61 -3.25 -4.65
N CYS A 118 5.81 -3.73 -4.96
CA CYS A 118 6.47 -3.52 -6.25
C CYS A 118 6.12 -4.60 -7.28
N SER A 119 5.48 -5.69 -6.88
CA SER A 119 4.89 -6.65 -7.81
C SER A 119 3.54 -6.12 -8.31
N PRO A 120 3.34 -5.94 -9.63
CA PRO A 120 2.07 -5.46 -10.17
C PRO A 120 0.87 -6.34 -9.81
N SER A 121 1.06 -7.67 -9.75
CA SER A 121 -0.02 -8.59 -9.37
C SER A 121 -0.54 -8.28 -7.97
N TYR A 122 0.31 -8.36 -6.94
CA TYR A 122 -0.07 -8.00 -5.57
C TYR A 122 -0.51 -6.54 -5.46
N SER A 123 0.26 -5.65 -6.11
CA SER A 123 0.04 -4.22 -6.23
C SER A 123 -1.42 -3.86 -6.52
N ASP A 124 -1.85 -4.30 -7.69
CA ASP A 124 -3.07 -3.86 -8.32
C ASP A 124 -4.27 -4.65 -7.81
N TYR A 125 -4.11 -5.91 -7.38
CA TYR A 125 -5.16 -6.64 -6.65
C TYR A 125 -5.48 -5.99 -5.32
N PHE A 126 -4.48 -5.54 -4.55
CA PHE A 126 -4.76 -4.82 -3.30
C PHE A 126 -5.44 -3.47 -3.54
N VAL A 127 -5.07 -2.77 -4.63
CA VAL A 127 -5.79 -1.56 -5.04
C VAL A 127 -7.24 -1.87 -5.41
N ALA A 128 -7.49 -2.95 -6.14
CA ALA A 128 -8.84 -3.38 -6.53
C ALA A 128 -9.69 -3.72 -5.31
N TYR A 129 -9.12 -4.38 -4.30
CA TYR A 129 -9.78 -4.67 -3.03
C TYR A 129 -10.25 -3.41 -2.29
N LEU A 130 -9.50 -2.32 -2.37
CA LEU A 130 -9.84 -1.06 -1.70
C LEU A 130 -10.83 -0.18 -2.49
N ARG A 131 -11.18 -0.53 -3.72
CA ARG A 131 -12.06 0.24 -4.60
C ARG A 131 -13.49 -0.26 -4.56
#